data_AF-A0A8S3BLQ6-F1
#
_entry.id   AF-A0A8S3BLQ6-F1
#
_cell.length_a   1.000
_cell.length_b   1.000
_cell.length_c   1.000
_cell.angle_alpha   90.00
_cell.angle_beta   90.00
_cell.angle_gamma   90.00
#
_symmetry.space_group_name_H-M   'P 1'
#
loop_
_entity.id
_entity.type
_entity.pdbx_description
1 polymer ?
#
loop_
_entity_poly.entity_id
_entity_poly.type
_entity_poly.pdbx_seq_one_letter_code
_entity_poly.pdbx_strand_id
1 'polypeptide(L)'
;MIIVAYIEKTTTTTIVESETTICLVCSVFCRLWFIWIKFKTFNLTQTRKNNKSRYFITQPAYLSVEINAHNLLYLILLVKQKQLPPQALNTPIFNSQACESIFRNTQALSGIYSTIANFTVHDFLRRAQRLSLLNDIKCKQLQNGSVDKLVFPVHYKHRIERLSSFTHSQLEIDEIDIEPVITNAYHHAVDMLEGLDILNLLAEKHVLELKPLSEYLFRQLNSNSQKHNYSSQISNIDDEVF
;
A
#
# COMPACT_ATOMS: atom_id res chain seq x y z
N MET A 1 26.67 -4.77 27.00
CA MET A 1 26.03 -4.52 25.70
C MET A 1 24.93 -5.58 25.45
N ILE A 2 23.92 -5.64 26.33
CA ILE A 2 22.84 -6.66 26.30
C ILE A 2 21.45 -5.98 26.16
N ILE A 3 21.35 -4.69 26.46
CA ILE A 3 20.09 -3.92 26.42
C ILE A 3 19.68 -3.54 24.98
N VAL A 4 20.63 -3.40 24.05
CA VAL A 4 20.33 -3.07 22.64
C VAL A 4 19.68 -4.25 21.90
N ALA A 5 20.10 -5.48 22.22
CA ALA A 5 19.52 -6.70 21.62
C ALA A 5 18.09 -6.98 22.11
N TYR A 6 17.73 -6.55 23.33
CA TYR A 6 16.39 -6.77 23.87
C TYR A 6 15.37 -5.80 23.26
N ILE A 7 15.79 -4.58 22.91
CA ILE A 7 14.93 -3.60 22.23
C ILE A 7 14.70 -4.00 20.76
N GLU A 8 15.71 -4.55 20.08
CA GLU A 8 15.60 -4.98 18.69
C GLU A 8 14.64 -6.19 18.53
N LYS A 9 14.59 -7.07 19.53
CA LYS A 9 13.76 -8.29 19.51
C LYS A 9 12.27 -8.03 19.70
N THR A 10 11.89 -6.92 20.36
CA THR A 10 10.48 -6.51 20.52
C THR A 10 9.99 -5.55 19.44
N THR A 11 10.89 -4.94 18.67
CA THR A 11 10.48 -3.90 17.70
C THR A 11 10.09 -4.51 16.35
N THR A 12 10.69 -5.62 15.93
CA THR A 12 10.48 -6.13 14.56
C THR A 12 9.17 -6.89 14.40
N THR A 13 8.79 -7.67 15.41
CA THR A 13 7.51 -8.39 15.49
C THR A 13 6.32 -7.43 15.39
N THR A 14 6.49 -6.19 15.87
CA THR A 14 5.46 -5.14 15.76
C THR A 14 5.33 -4.54 14.37
N ILE A 15 6.31 -4.63 13.47
CA ILE A 15 6.29 -3.82 12.23
C ILE A 15 5.32 -4.39 11.21
N VAL A 16 5.41 -5.69 10.88
CA VAL A 16 4.50 -6.30 9.90
C VAL A 16 3.07 -6.30 10.41
N GLU A 17 2.88 -6.62 11.70
CA GLU A 17 1.57 -6.56 12.35
C GLU A 17 1.03 -5.13 12.39
N SER A 18 1.84 -4.13 12.76
CA SER A 18 1.39 -2.73 12.81
C SER A 18 1.09 -2.16 11.43
N GLU A 19 1.92 -2.42 10.42
CA GLU A 19 1.67 -1.95 9.06
C GLU A 19 0.41 -2.59 8.47
N THR A 20 0.23 -3.90 8.65
CA THR A 20 -0.98 -4.61 8.22
C THR A 20 -2.21 -4.08 8.96
N THR A 21 -2.10 -3.87 10.27
CA THR A 21 -3.18 -3.30 11.08
C THR A 21 -3.54 -1.91 10.59
N ILE A 22 -2.57 -1.02 10.36
CA ILE A 22 -2.81 0.34 9.85
C ILE A 22 -3.52 0.32 8.48
N CYS A 23 -3.06 -0.54 7.55
CA CYS A 23 -3.71 -0.68 6.26
C CYS A 23 -5.16 -1.16 6.39
N LEU A 24 -5.43 -2.12 7.27
CA LEU A 24 -6.77 -2.62 7.52
C LEU A 24 -7.65 -1.59 8.23
N VAL A 25 -7.12 -0.83 9.21
CA VAL A 25 -7.82 0.28 9.87
C VAL A 25 -8.26 1.30 8.84
N CYS A 26 -7.35 1.75 7.96
CA CYS A 26 -7.67 2.68 6.88
C CYS A 26 -8.77 2.13 5.96
N SER A 27 -8.69 0.85 5.58
CA SER A 27 -9.71 0.20 4.74
C SER A 27 -11.07 0.17 5.42
N VAL A 28 -11.16 -0.27 6.68
CA VAL A 28 -12.41 -0.32 7.45
C VAL A 28 -12.98 1.07 7.68
N PHE A 29 -12.14 2.03 8.06
CA PHE A 29 -12.53 3.44 8.20
C PHE A 29 -13.17 3.95 6.90
N CYS A 30 -12.52 3.73 5.75
CA CYS A 30 -13.07 4.17 4.47
C CYS A 30 -14.36 3.44 4.09
N ARG A 31 -14.52 2.15 4.43
CA ARG A 31 -15.76 1.39 4.22
C ARG A 31 -16.93 2.00 5.02
N LEU A 32 -16.74 2.22 6.31
CA LEU A 32 -17.75 2.82 7.20
C LEU A 32 -18.12 4.23 6.71
N TRP A 33 -17.11 5.05 6.40
CA TRP A 33 -17.28 6.39 5.84
C TRP A 33 -18.09 6.39 4.54
N PHE A 34 -17.77 5.49 3.61
CA PHE A 34 -18.43 5.43 2.31
C PHE A 34 -19.90 4.97 2.42
N ILE A 35 -20.18 4.01 3.30
CA ILE A 35 -21.55 3.54 3.58
C ILE A 35 -22.37 4.68 4.20
N TRP A 36 -21.80 5.41 5.14
CA TRP A 36 -22.45 6.57 5.73
C TRP A 36 -22.78 7.64 4.67
N ILE A 37 -21.82 7.97 3.78
CA ILE A 37 -22.09 8.90 2.66
C ILE A 37 -23.27 8.41 1.84
N LYS A 38 -23.37 7.11 1.57
CA LYS A 38 -24.49 6.56 0.79
C LYS A 38 -25.82 6.74 1.49
N PHE A 39 -25.93 6.39 2.77
CA PHE A 39 -27.18 6.58 3.50
C PHE A 39 -27.56 8.06 3.63
N LYS A 40 -26.58 8.91 3.95
CA LYS A 40 -26.80 10.36 4.05
C LYS A 40 -27.21 10.97 2.70
N THR A 41 -26.55 10.58 1.61
CA THR A 41 -26.86 11.07 0.26
C THR A 41 -28.22 10.54 -0.23
N PHE A 42 -28.57 9.29 0.08
CA PHE A 42 -29.89 8.72 -0.23
C PHE A 42 -31.02 9.52 0.44
N ASN A 43 -30.82 9.93 1.70
CA ASN A 43 -31.78 10.81 2.39
C ASN A 43 -31.84 12.23 1.77
N LEU A 44 -30.73 12.74 1.24
CA LEU A 44 -30.62 14.07 0.63
C LEU A 44 -31.08 14.14 -0.84
N THR A 45 -31.20 13.00 -1.54
CA THR A 45 -31.61 12.97 -2.96
C THR A 45 -33.04 13.43 -3.22
N GLN A 46 -33.83 13.75 -2.18
CA GLN A 46 -35.07 14.49 -2.36
C GLN A 46 -34.88 16.00 -2.64
N THR A 47 -33.72 16.62 -2.37
CA THR A 47 -33.64 18.10 -2.40
C THR A 47 -32.49 18.77 -3.15
N ARG A 48 -31.38 18.14 -3.59
CA ARG A 48 -30.38 18.84 -4.46
C ARG A 48 -29.36 17.90 -5.14
N LYS A 49 -29.38 17.85 -6.48
CA LYS A 49 -28.44 17.09 -7.34
C LYS A 49 -27.00 17.65 -7.40
N ASN A 50 -26.66 18.77 -6.74
CA ASN A 50 -25.53 19.61 -7.15
C ASN A 50 -24.26 19.61 -6.27
N ASN A 51 -24.05 18.69 -5.32
CA ASN A 51 -22.88 18.78 -4.42
C ASN A 51 -22.07 17.48 -4.24
N LYS A 52 -21.80 16.73 -5.32
CA LYS A 52 -20.91 15.56 -5.25
C LYS A 52 -19.44 15.91 -4.94
N SER A 53 -18.99 17.16 -5.17
CA SER A 53 -17.61 17.59 -4.90
C SER A 53 -17.31 17.93 -3.43
N ARG A 54 -18.26 17.72 -2.51
CA ARG A 54 -18.10 18.08 -1.09
C ARG A 54 -17.49 16.97 -0.23
N TYR A 55 -17.24 15.80 -0.78
CA TYR A 55 -16.71 14.68 -0.02
C TYR A 55 -15.18 14.62 -0.15
N PHE A 56 -14.52 14.46 1.00
CA PHE A 56 -13.07 14.52 1.13
C PHE A 56 -12.36 13.35 0.41
N ILE A 57 -12.93 12.15 0.45
CA ILE A 57 -12.37 10.94 -0.16
C ILE A 57 -13.10 10.65 -1.47
N THR A 58 -12.37 10.67 -2.58
CA THR A 58 -12.90 10.32 -3.90
C THR A 58 -13.05 8.81 -4.05
N GLN A 59 -13.96 8.36 -4.93
CA GLN A 59 -14.15 6.92 -5.18
C GLN A 59 -12.86 6.22 -5.65
N PRO A 60 -12.04 6.78 -6.56
CA PRO A 60 -10.77 6.15 -6.94
C PRO A 60 -9.79 6.01 -5.76
N ALA A 61 -9.70 7.02 -4.89
CA ALA A 61 -8.84 6.96 -3.71
C ALA A 61 -9.30 5.87 -2.74
N TYR A 62 -10.61 5.78 -2.48
CA TYR A 62 -11.20 4.70 -1.70
C TYR A 62 -10.85 3.31 -2.27
N LEU A 63 -11.12 3.09 -3.56
CA LEU A 63 -10.85 1.81 -4.21
C LEU A 63 -9.36 1.45 -4.17
N SER A 64 -8.47 2.44 -4.30
CA SER A 64 -7.03 2.20 -4.18
C SER A 64 -6.62 1.73 -2.78
N VAL A 65 -7.16 2.35 -1.71
CA VAL A 65 -6.90 1.90 -0.32
C VAL A 65 -7.39 0.47 -0.14
N GLU A 66 -8.58 0.19 -0.66
CA GLU A 66 -9.23 -1.11 -0.58
C GLU A 66 -8.39 -2.21 -1.26
N ILE A 67 -8.06 -2.02 -2.54
CA ILE A 67 -7.24 -2.94 -3.33
C ILE A 67 -5.89 -3.18 -2.66
N ASN A 68 -5.24 -2.12 -2.16
CA ASN A 68 -3.94 -2.25 -1.51
C ASN A 68 -4.04 -3.07 -0.21
N ALA A 69 -5.07 -2.85 0.61
CA ALA A 69 -5.28 -3.62 1.83
C ALA A 69 -5.57 -5.10 1.54
N HIS A 70 -6.41 -5.39 0.53
CA HIS A 70 -6.69 -6.77 0.13
C HIS A 70 -5.49 -7.47 -0.50
N ASN A 71 -4.72 -6.79 -1.34
CA ASN A 71 -3.50 -7.35 -1.91
C ASN A 71 -2.47 -7.67 -0.83
N LEU A 72 -2.28 -6.78 0.15
CA LEU A 72 -1.39 -7.04 1.28
C LEU A 72 -1.86 -8.26 2.10
N LEU A 73 -3.15 -8.31 2.45
CA LEU A 73 -3.72 -9.45 3.18
C LEU A 73 -3.56 -10.76 2.40
N TYR A 74 -3.78 -10.72 1.08
CA TYR A 74 -3.62 -11.88 0.21
C TYR A 74 -2.16 -12.35 0.13
N LEU A 75 -1.20 -11.43 0.04
CA LEU A 75 0.23 -11.75 0.12
C LEU A 75 0.59 -12.40 1.45
N ILE A 76 0.04 -11.92 2.56
CA ILE A 76 0.24 -12.53 3.89
C ILE A 76 -0.28 -13.96 3.89
N LEU A 77 -1.49 -14.18 3.39
CA LEU A 77 -2.08 -15.51 3.27
C LEU A 77 -1.24 -16.46 2.42
N LEU A 78 -0.74 -16.00 1.27
CA LEU A 78 0.12 -16.80 0.39
C LEU A 78 1.44 -17.21 1.07
N VAL A 79 2.04 -16.31 1.85
CA VAL A 79 3.24 -16.63 2.63
C VAL A 79 2.92 -17.60 3.76
N LYS A 80 1.83 -17.40 4.51
CA LYS A 80 1.37 -18.35 5.54
C LYS A 80 1.09 -19.74 4.98
N GLN A 81 0.53 -19.82 3.78
CA GLN A 81 0.29 -21.07 3.05
C GLN A 81 1.56 -21.67 2.44
N LYS A 82 2.73 -21.04 2.65
CA LYS A 82 4.03 -21.46 2.10
C LYS A 82 4.06 -21.51 0.57
N GLN A 83 3.17 -20.77 -0.09
CA GLN A 83 3.14 -20.61 -1.55
C GLN A 83 4.11 -19.51 -2.02
N LEU A 84 4.43 -18.57 -1.14
CA LEU A 84 5.43 -17.53 -1.36
C LEU A 84 6.49 -17.54 -0.26
N PRO A 85 7.73 -17.17 -0.59
CA PRO A 85 8.79 -17.02 0.41
C PRO A 85 8.53 -15.77 1.28
N PRO A 86 8.92 -15.73 2.57
CA PRO A 86 8.68 -14.59 3.45
C PRO A 86 9.27 -13.26 2.96
N GLN A 87 10.31 -13.33 2.15
CA GLN A 87 10.93 -12.18 1.50
C GLN A 87 9.95 -11.44 0.57
N ALA A 88 8.88 -12.11 0.13
CA ALA A 88 7.79 -11.49 -0.60
C ALA A 88 7.03 -10.45 0.24
N LEU A 89 7.03 -10.54 1.57
CA LEU A 89 6.40 -9.57 2.49
C LEU A 89 7.32 -8.42 2.89
N ASN A 90 8.21 -7.99 2.00
CA ASN A 90 8.99 -6.78 2.21
C ASN A 90 8.12 -5.54 1.95
N THR A 91 7.20 -5.24 2.85
CA THR A 91 6.25 -4.11 2.72
C THR A 91 6.92 -2.75 2.48
N PRO A 92 8.13 -2.43 3.00
CA PRO A 92 8.83 -1.19 2.66
C PRO A 92 9.12 -0.99 1.16
N ILE A 93 9.15 -2.04 0.34
CA ILE A 93 9.37 -1.90 -1.12
C ILE A 93 8.07 -1.75 -1.93
N PHE A 94 6.90 -1.84 -1.29
CA PHE A 94 5.60 -1.74 -1.99
C PHE A 94 5.13 -0.29 -2.22
N ASN A 95 5.86 0.69 -1.71
CA ASN A 95 5.51 2.09 -1.89
C ASN A 95 6.17 2.69 -3.16
N SER A 96 5.67 3.86 -3.57
CA SER A 96 6.22 4.62 -4.71
C SER A 96 7.59 5.23 -4.43
N GLN A 97 8.09 5.21 -3.18
CA GLN A 97 9.32 5.93 -2.81
C GLN A 97 10.54 5.37 -3.55
N ALA A 98 10.57 4.07 -3.84
CA ALA A 98 11.63 3.48 -4.66
C ALA A 98 11.62 4.07 -6.09
N CYS A 99 10.45 4.15 -6.72
CA CYS A 99 10.28 4.75 -8.04
C CYS A 99 10.65 6.25 -8.05
N GLU A 100 10.18 7.01 -7.06
CA GLU A 100 10.53 8.42 -6.89
C GLU A 100 12.04 8.60 -6.67
N SER A 101 12.67 7.72 -5.90
CA SER A 101 14.11 7.74 -5.68
C SER A 101 14.88 7.47 -6.97
N ILE A 102 14.45 6.49 -7.78
CA ILE A 102 15.06 6.23 -9.09
C ILE A 102 14.90 7.47 -9.98
N PHE A 103 13.71 8.06 -10.03
CA PHE A 103 13.45 9.26 -10.83
C PHE A 103 14.36 10.42 -10.39
N ARG A 104 14.43 10.72 -9.09
CA ARG A 104 15.35 11.73 -8.52
C ARG A 104 16.80 11.46 -8.87
N ASN A 105 17.26 10.21 -8.77
CA ASN A 105 18.63 9.82 -9.10
C ASN A 105 18.91 10.00 -10.60
N THR A 106 17.97 9.64 -11.48
CA THR A 106 18.12 9.89 -12.92
C THR A 106 18.09 11.37 -13.29
N GLN A 107 17.33 12.20 -12.54
CA GLN A 107 17.39 13.66 -12.67
C GLN A 107 18.76 14.22 -12.24
N ALA A 108 19.34 13.70 -11.16
CA ALA A 108 20.66 14.11 -10.66
C ALA A 108 21.81 13.75 -11.62
N LEU A 109 21.61 12.77 -12.52
CA LEU A 109 22.56 12.43 -13.59
C LEU A 109 22.49 13.37 -14.82
N SER A 110 21.73 14.47 -14.73
CA SER A 110 21.74 15.53 -15.75
C SER A 110 23.08 16.27 -15.76
N GLY A 111 23.50 16.74 -16.93
CA GLY A 111 24.75 17.49 -17.06
C GLY A 111 24.75 18.80 -16.27
N ILE A 112 25.94 19.30 -15.93
CA ILE A 112 26.22 20.45 -15.04
C ILE A 112 25.47 21.75 -15.46
N TYR A 113 25.08 21.84 -16.74
CA TYR A 113 24.38 23.00 -17.32
C TYR A 113 22.95 22.70 -17.80
N SER A 114 22.42 21.52 -17.46
CA SER A 114 21.06 21.12 -17.86
C SER A 114 20.14 21.18 -16.64
N THR A 115 19.37 22.26 -16.56
CA THR A 115 18.24 22.41 -15.62
C THR A 115 16.96 21.72 -16.12
N ILE A 116 17.09 20.90 -17.17
CA ILE A 116 15.95 20.25 -17.82
C ILE A 116 15.44 19.13 -16.90
N ALA A 117 14.40 19.46 -16.11
CA ALA A 117 13.68 18.49 -15.28
C ALA A 117 12.89 17.46 -16.13
N ASN A 118 12.59 17.82 -17.37
CA ASN A 118 11.78 17.03 -18.30
C ASN A 118 12.67 16.30 -19.31
N PHE A 119 12.88 15.01 -19.12
CA PHE A 119 13.62 14.18 -20.08
C PHE A 119 12.68 13.23 -20.81
N THR A 120 13.00 12.89 -22.06
CA THR A 120 12.23 11.91 -22.83
C THR A 120 12.39 10.50 -22.23
N VAL A 121 11.52 9.56 -22.60
CA VAL A 121 11.67 8.16 -22.17
C VAL A 121 13.03 7.59 -22.60
N HIS A 122 13.50 7.94 -23.80
CA HIS A 122 14.82 7.53 -24.28
C HIS A 122 15.96 8.08 -23.40
N ASP A 123 15.87 9.35 -23.00
CA ASP A 123 16.84 9.96 -22.08
C ASP A 123 16.80 9.31 -20.70
N PHE A 124 15.60 8.99 -20.20
CA PHE A 124 15.44 8.24 -18.95
C PHE A 124 16.14 6.90 -19.01
N LEU A 125 15.90 6.10 -20.06
CA LEU A 125 16.49 4.77 -20.21
C LEU A 125 18.02 4.84 -20.27
N ARG A 126 18.58 5.80 -21.01
CA ARG A 126 20.04 6.02 -21.07
C ARG A 126 20.61 6.36 -19.68
N ARG A 127 19.90 7.16 -18.89
CA ARG A 127 20.32 7.53 -17.52
C ARG A 127 20.13 6.39 -16.53
N ALA A 128 19.06 5.61 -16.67
CA ALA A 128 18.80 4.41 -15.88
C ALA A 128 19.89 3.35 -16.09
N GLN A 129 20.37 3.16 -17.32
CA GLN A 129 21.53 2.31 -17.61
C GLN A 129 22.79 2.76 -16.87
N ARG A 130 23.08 4.07 -16.86
CA ARG A 130 24.21 4.63 -16.09
C ARG A 130 24.02 4.42 -14.59
N LEU A 131 22.81 4.60 -14.09
CA LEU A 131 22.46 4.37 -12.69
C LEU A 131 22.65 2.89 -12.30
N SER A 132 22.26 1.95 -13.18
CA SER A 132 22.48 0.51 -12.99
C SER A 132 23.97 0.19 -12.85
N LEU A 133 24.81 0.73 -13.74
CA LEU A 133 26.26 0.52 -13.67
C LEU A 133 26.86 1.08 -12.37
N LEU A 134 26.41 2.25 -11.92
CA LEU A 134 26.82 2.84 -10.64
C LEU A 134 26.43 1.95 -9.45
N ASN A 135 25.21 1.41 -9.47
CA ASN A 135 24.74 0.49 -8.46
C ASN A 135 25.54 -0.82 -8.45
N ASP A 136 25.86 -1.38 -9.62
CA ASP A 136 26.68 -2.59 -9.75
C ASP A 136 28.08 -2.39 -9.15
N ILE A 137 28.69 -1.23 -9.41
CA ILE A 137 29.98 -0.85 -8.81
C ILE A 137 29.84 -0.75 -7.28
N LYS A 138 28.80 -0.07 -6.77
CA LYS A 138 28.54 0.06 -5.32
C LYS A 138 28.36 -1.31 -4.65
N CYS A 139 27.60 -2.21 -5.28
CA CYS A 139 27.36 -3.57 -4.78
C CYS A 139 28.64 -4.42 -4.75
N LYS A 140 29.46 -4.39 -5.81
CA LYS A 140 30.72 -5.14 -5.87
C LYS A 140 31.72 -4.67 -4.81
N GLN A 141 31.74 -3.37 -4.50
CA GLN A 141 32.59 -2.81 -3.44
C GLN A 141 32.18 -3.27 -2.04
N LEU A 142 30.87 -3.38 -1.78
CA LEU A 142 30.36 -3.86 -0.50
C LEU A 142 30.74 -5.33 -0.24
N GLN A 143 30.86 -6.15 -1.29
CA GLN A 143 31.18 -7.58 -1.18
C GLN A 143 32.69 -7.86 -1.10
N ASN A 144 33.55 -7.08 -1.78
CA ASN A 144 34.94 -7.49 -2.02
C ASN A 144 36.01 -6.95 -1.06
N GLY A 145 35.69 -6.05 -0.11
CA GLY A 145 36.56 -5.72 1.03
C GLY A 145 37.99 -5.17 0.78
N SER A 146 38.53 -5.12 -0.45
CA SER A 146 39.88 -4.67 -0.80
C SER A 146 39.95 -4.28 -2.30
N VAL A 147 40.86 -3.46 -2.87
CA VAL A 147 41.99 -2.63 -2.40
C VAL A 147 41.84 -1.18 -2.90
N ASP A 148 40.99 -0.90 -3.91
CA ASP A 148 40.71 0.46 -4.39
C ASP A 148 39.32 0.91 -3.97
N LYS A 149 39.28 1.58 -2.80
CA LYS A 149 38.06 2.15 -2.24
C LYS A 149 37.70 3.41 -3.02
N LEU A 150 36.89 3.31 -4.08
CA LEU A 150 36.25 4.51 -4.63
C LEU A 150 35.35 5.09 -3.54
N VAL A 151 35.76 6.22 -2.97
CA VAL A 151 34.96 6.94 -2.00
C VAL A 151 34.05 7.86 -2.78
N PHE A 152 32.79 7.45 -2.95
CA PHE A 152 31.78 8.36 -3.45
C PHE A 152 31.56 9.47 -2.40
N PRO A 153 31.47 10.75 -2.82
CA PRO A 153 31.09 11.83 -1.92
C PRO A 153 29.68 11.55 -1.38
N VAL A 154 29.60 11.13 -0.12
CA VAL A 154 28.32 10.95 0.58
C VAL A 154 28.07 12.19 1.41
N HIS A 155 26.97 12.86 1.13
CA HIS A 155 26.50 13.96 1.97
C HIS A 155 26.25 13.42 3.39
N TYR A 156 26.79 14.09 4.41
CA TYR A 156 26.83 13.62 5.81
C TYR A 156 25.47 13.18 6.39
N LYS A 157 24.37 13.66 5.82
CA LYS A 157 22.99 13.33 6.20
C LYS A 157 22.56 11.88 5.85
N HIS A 158 23.26 11.20 4.93
CA HIS A 158 22.89 9.86 4.46
C HIS A 158 23.77 8.73 5.03
N ARG A 159 24.62 8.99 6.03
CA ARG A 159 25.59 8.01 6.56
C ARG A 159 24.98 6.90 7.42
N ILE A 160 23.70 7.01 7.77
CA ILE A 160 22.99 6.01 8.56
C ILE A 160 22.18 5.12 7.60
N GLU A 161 22.87 4.24 6.87
CA GLU A 161 22.19 3.16 6.14
C GLU A 161 22.09 1.93 7.06
N ARG A 162 20.84 1.52 7.29
CA ARG A 162 20.39 0.45 8.17
C ARG A 162 20.86 -0.91 7.62
N LEU A 163 21.62 -1.66 8.42
CA LEU A 163 21.62 -3.12 8.31
C LEU A 163 20.26 -3.59 8.82
N SER A 164 19.32 -3.90 7.93
CA SER A 164 18.11 -4.64 8.29
C SER A 164 18.41 -6.12 8.14
N SER A 165 18.56 -6.81 9.26
CA SER A 165 18.76 -8.25 9.35
C SER A 165 17.50 -8.97 8.87
N PHE A 166 17.48 -9.45 7.62
CA PHE A 166 16.32 -10.07 6.97
C PHE A 166 16.00 -11.50 7.42
N THR A 167 16.85 -12.13 8.22
CA THR A 167 16.80 -13.58 8.49
C THR A 167 15.80 -14.00 9.57
N HIS A 168 15.13 -13.07 10.25
CA HIS A 168 14.29 -13.37 11.42
C HIS A 168 12.77 -13.43 11.13
N SER A 169 12.32 -13.09 9.91
CA SER A 169 10.91 -12.87 9.57
C SER A 169 10.05 -14.13 9.38
N GLN A 170 10.66 -15.31 9.20
CA GLN A 170 9.94 -16.51 8.75
C GLN A 170 9.19 -17.24 9.88
N LEU A 171 9.68 -17.18 11.12
CA LEU A 171 8.96 -17.74 12.29
C LEU A 171 7.79 -16.85 12.74
N GLU A 172 7.87 -15.54 12.46
CA GLU A 172 6.89 -14.56 12.92
C GLU A 172 5.57 -14.67 12.15
N ILE A 173 5.61 -14.92 10.84
CA ILE A 173 4.41 -14.92 9.97
C ILE A 173 3.50 -16.13 10.22
N ASP A 174 4.08 -17.29 10.59
CA ASP A 174 3.31 -18.51 10.85
C ASP A 174 2.43 -18.34 12.12
N GLU A 175 2.87 -17.53 13.10
CA GLU A 175 2.17 -17.28 14.37
C GLU A 175 1.08 -16.20 14.29
N ILE A 176 1.08 -15.34 13.27
CA ILE A 176 0.10 -14.24 13.15
C ILE A 176 -1.30 -14.80 12.95
N ASP A 177 -2.17 -14.68 13.94
CA ASP A 177 -3.60 -14.94 13.73
C ASP A 177 -4.25 -13.73 13.03
N ILE A 178 -4.86 -13.95 11.87
CA ILE A 178 -5.40 -12.89 11.01
C ILE A 178 -6.73 -12.36 11.56
N GLU A 179 -7.53 -13.22 12.21
CA GLU A 179 -8.82 -12.84 12.78
C GLU A 179 -8.73 -11.74 13.85
N PRO A 180 -7.84 -11.83 14.86
CA PRO A 180 -7.68 -10.76 15.84
C PRO A 180 -7.11 -9.49 15.22
N VAL A 181 -6.25 -9.58 14.19
CA VAL A 181 -5.75 -8.40 13.46
C VAL A 181 -6.89 -7.65 12.77
N ILE A 182 -7.79 -8.37 12.09
CA ILE A 182 -8.98 -7.76 11.45
C ILE A 182 -9.92 -7.16 12.49
N THR A 183 -10.15 -7.89 13.59
CA THR A 183 -11.02 -7.45 14.70
C THR A 183 -10.49 -6.18 15.37
N ASN A 184 -9.19 -6.15 15.68
CA ASN A 184 -8.53 -4.97 16.26
C ASN A 184 -8.57 -3.79 15.29
N ALA A 185 -8.30 -4.02 14.00
CA ALA A 185 -8.37 -2.97 12.99
C ALA A 185 -9.78 -2.37 12.87
N TYR A 186 -10.81 -3.21 13.00
CA TYR A 186 -12.20 -2.75 13.04
C TYR A 186 -12.48 -1.89 14.29
N HIS A 187 -12.07 -2.33 15.48
CA HIS A 187 -12.26 -1.54 16.71
C HIS A 187 -11.56 -0.19 16.62
N HIS A 188 -10.29 -0.15 16.21
CA HIS A 188 -9.57 1.10 16.00
C HIS A 188 -10.27 2.03 14.99
N ALA A 189 -10.80 1.49 13.90
CA ALA A 189 -11.53 2.30 12.93
C ALA A 189 -12.85 2.85 13.50
N VAL A 190 -13.55 2.09 14.35
CA VAL A 190 -14.74 2.55 15.07
C VAL A 190 -14.38 3.66 16.06
N ASP A 191 -13.32 3.48 16.86
CA ASP A 191 -12.84 4.47 17.81
C ASP A 191 -12.44 5.78 17.12
N MET A 192 -11.80 5.70 15.94
CA MET A 192 -11.46 6.88 15.12
C MET A 192 -12.69 7.63 14.59
N LEU A 193 -13.83 6.95 14.48
CA LEU A 193 -15.11 7.53 14.07
C LEU A 193 -15.96 7.94 15.28
N GLU A 194 -15.51 7.66 16.49
CA GLU A 194 -16.19 8.07 17.72
C GLU A 194 -16.23 9.60 17.82
N GLY A 195 -17.38 10.15 18.20
CA GLY A 195 -17.63 11.59 18.17
C GLY A 195 -18.08 12.14 16.81
N LEU A 196 -18.09 11.33 15.75
CA LEU A 196 -18.77 11.66 14.50
C LEU A 196 -20.19 11.05 14.52
N ASP A 197 -21.17 11.76 13.96
CA ASP A 197 -22.55 11.28 13.78
C ASP A 197 -22.67 10.18 12.68
N ILE A 198 -21.56 9.47 12.45
CA ILE A 198 -21.44 8.37 11.51
C ILE A 198 -21.95 7.09 12.16
N LEU A 199 -21.48 6.81 13.37
CA LEU A 199 -21.79 5.57 14.09
C LEU A 199 -23.28 5.46 14.41
N ASN A 200 -23.93 6.57 14.81
CA ASN A 200 -25.37 6.60 15.10
C ASN A 200 -26.21 6.18 13.90
N LEU A 201 -25.93 6.76 12.72
CA LEU A 201 -26.67 6.45 11.49
C LEU A 201 -26.43 4.99 11.05
N LEU A 202 -25.19 4.50 11.18
CA LEU A 202 -24.85 3.12 10.82
C LEU A 202 -25.48 2.10 11.79
N ALA A 203 -25.57 2.44 13.07
CA ALA A 203 -26.27 1.65 14.08
C ALA A 203 -27.78 1.59 13.79
N GLU A 204 -28.41 2.72 13.45
CA GLU A 204 -29.83 2.78 13.05
C GLU A 204 -30.12 1.88 11.83
N LYS A 205 -29.17 1.76 10.90
CA LYS A 205 -29.29 0.90 9.71
C LYS A 205 -28.83 -0.54 9.92
N HIS A 206 -28.42 -0.91 11.14
CA HIS A 206 -27.90 -2.25 11.47
C HIS A 206 -26.69 -2.67 10.60
N VAL A 207 -25.81 -1.73 10.23
CA VAL A 207 -24.60 -1.99 9.42
C VAL A 207 -23.31 -1.75 10.21
N LEU A 208 -23.42 -1.39 11.50
CA LEU A 208 -22.24 -1.08 12.30
C LEU A 208 -21.36 -2.30 12.52
N GLU A 209 -21.94 -3.44 12.91
CA GLU A 209 -21.23 -4.69 13.20
C GLU A 209 -20.49 -5.25 11.98
N LEU A 210 -19.35 -5.91 12.22
CA LEU A 210 -18.45 -6.43 11.18
C LEU A 210 -19.15 -7.38 10.20
N LYS A 211 -19.99 -8.30 10.69
CA LYS A 211 -20.70 -9.27 9.85
C LYS A 211 -21.74 -8.58 8.95
N PRO A 212 -22.72 -7.81 9.46
CA PRO A 212 -23.62 -7.01 8.63
C PRO A 212 -22.92 -6.09 7.64
N LEU A 213 -21.81 -5.45 8.07
CA LEU A 213 -20.98 -4.62 7.21
C LEU A 213 -20.45 -5.40 6.01
N SER A 214 -19.88 -6.59 6.25
CA SER A 214 -19.36 -7.46 5.20
C SER A 214 -20.47 -7.90 4.24
N GLU A 215 -21.63 -8.34 4.76
CA GLU A 215 -22.77 -8.76 3.95
C GLU A 215 -23.33 -7.64 3.08
N TYR A 216 -23.37 -6.41 3.62
CA TYR A 216 -23.78 -5.23 2.87
C TYR A 216 -22.80 -4.96 1.71
N LEU A 217 -21.49 -4.99 1.96
CA LEU A 217 -20.47 -4.78 0.94
C LEU A 217 -20.52 -5.86 -0.15
N PHE A 218 -20.66 -7.14 0.21
CA PHE A 218 -20.81 -8.24 -0.76
C PHE A 218 -22.03 -8.06 -1.65
N ARG A 219 -23.19 -7.72 -1.08
CA ARG A 219 -24.40 -7.43 -1.85
C ARG A 219 -24.19 -6.28 -2.83
N GLN A 220 -23.50 -5.23 -2.37
CA GLN A 220 -23.20 -4.07 -3.21
C GLN A 220 -22.25 -4.41 -4.36
N LEU A 221 -21.19 -5.19 -4.10
CA LEU A 221 -20.24 -5.64 -5.12
C LEU A 221 -20.94 -6.51 -6.16
N ASN A 222 -21.75 -7.47 -5.73
CA ASN A 222 -22.53 -8.32 -6.64
C ASN A 222 -23.51 -7.52 -7.51
N SER A 223 -24.16 -6.50 -6.95
CA SER A 223 -25.04 -5.62 -7.73
C SER A 223 -24.29 -4.80 -8.78
N ASN A 224 -23.04 -4.42 -8.49
CA ASN A 224 -22.23 -3.62 -9.40
C ASN A 224 -21.55 -4.47 -10.48
N SER A 225 -21.12 -5.69 -10.17
CA SER A 225 -20.52 -6.60 -11.15
C SER A 225 -21.51 -6.98 -12.25
N GLN A 226 -22.78 -7.18 -11.90
CA GLN A 226 -23.85 -7.42 -12.87
C GLN A 226 -24.09 -6.23 -13.83
N LYS A 227 -23.82 -4.99 -13.40
CA LYS A 227 -23.99 -3.79 -14.23
C LYS A 227 -22.83 -3.59 -15.22
N HIS A 228 -21.65 -4.07 -14.88
CA HIS A 228 -20.44 -3.92 -15.67
C HIS A 228 -19.95 -5.29 -16.12
N ASN A 229 -20.72 -5.93 -17.00
CA ASN A 229 -20.29 -7.16 -17.63
C ASN A 229 -19.23 -6.85 -18.71
N TYR A 230 -17.95 -6.86 -18.33
CA TYR A 230 -16.85 -6.64 -19.28
C TYR A 230 -16.65 -7.81 -20.25
N SER A 231 -17.20 -9.00 -19.95
CA SER A 231 -17.07 -10.17 -20.82
C SER A 231 -17.83 -10.02 -22.15
N SER A 232 -18.88 -9.18 -22.20
CA SER A 232 -19.61 -8.90 -23.44
C SER A 232 -18.89 -7.93 -24.39
N GLN A 233 -17.80 -7.29 -23.96
CA GLN A 233 -17.02 -6.37 -24.82
C GLN A 233 -15.89 -7.08 -25.57
N ILE A 234 -15.53 -8.29 -25.15
CA ILE A 234 -14.42 -9.05 -25.76
C ILE A 234 -14.87 -9.76 -27.06
N SER A 235 -16.15 -10.10 -27.18
CA SER A 235 -16.68 -10.83 -28.35
C SER A 235 -16.74 -10.01 -29.66
N ASN A 236 -16.41 -8.72 -29.65
CA ASN A 236 -16.47 -7.85 -30.83
C ASN A 236 -15.10 -7.52 -31.42
N ILE A 237 -14.00 -8.02 -30.84
CA ILE A 237 -12.64 -7.70 -31.31
C ILE A 237 -12.10 -8.75 -32.30
N ASP A 238 -12.67 -9.96 -32.30
CA ASP A 238 -12.17 -11.06 -33.13
C ASP A 238 -12.75 -11.06 -34.57
N ASP A 239 -13.75 -10.22 -34.89
CA ASP A 239 -14.40 -10.18 -36.22
C ASP A 239 -13.89 -9.06 -37.15
N GLU A 240 -13.01 -8.15 -36.70
CA GLU A 240 -12.50 -7.03 -37.52
C GLU A 240 -11.04 -7.18 -38.00
N VAL A 241 -10.40 -8.33 -37.73
CA VAL A 241 -9.03 -8.58 -38.19
C VAL A 241 -8.91 -9.95 -38.84
N PHE A 242 -9.56 -10.15 -39.98
CA PHE A 242 -9.10 -11.06 -41.04
C PHE A 242 -9.59 -10.58 -42.42
#